data_AF-A0A0D1EFW8-F1
#
_entry.id   AF-A0A0D1EFW8-F1
#
_cell.length_a   1.000
_cell.length_b   1.000
_cell.length_c   1.000
_cell.angle_alpha   90.00
_cell.angle_beta   90.00
_cell.angle_gamma   90.00
#
_symmetry.space_group_name_H-M   'P 1'
#
loop_
_entity.id
_entity.type
_entity.pdbx_description
1 polymer ?
#
loop_
_entity_poly.entity_id
_entity_poly.type
_entity_poly.pdbx_seq_one_letter_code
_entity_poly.pdbx_strand_id
1 'polypeptide(L)'
;MPSIKTSAMAVAFASSFATAAPAYPIDCAILLCLAGGWPASTECTAARAEFVRRITPWPIEPPLQMWRCPLRASVEGHAEAPPTLLDAMARIDPRRITRDLALDLVQRSIPERADIDLSTPAFDFVRSIRVYDIDWHVWDHENAAGDHSCRVRRERVRIGSYGPQGEFAWRAAGVTEATAQTWIGFDTRARESCSHEGRFRGVAVEWRDVEGRHGFEVVTY
;
A
#
# COMPACT_ATOMS: atom_id res chain seq x y z
N MET A 1 -72.63 -28.65 13.35
CA MET A 1 -71.64 -28.60 14.45
C MET A 1 -71.17 -30.03 14.72
N PRO A 2 -69.89 -30.35 14.98
CA PRO A 2 -68.61 -29.65 14.75
C PRO A 2 -67.84 -30.32 13.56
N SER A 3 -66.61 -30.06 13.11
CA SER A 3 -65.36 -29.72 13.79
C SER A 3 -64.39 -29.19 12.72
N ILE A 4 -63.91 -27.94 12.87
CA ILE A 4 -62.89 -27.36 11.98
C ILE A 4 -61.54 -27.63 12.65
N LYS A 5 -60.70 -28.45 11.99
CA LYS A 5 -59.32 -28.67 12.39
C LYS A 5 -58.44 -27.60 11.73
N THR A 6 -58.05 -26.59 12.48
CA THR A 6 -57.00 -25.62 12.07
C THR A 6 -55.63 -26.29 12.18
N SER A 7 -54.99 -26.50 11.03
CA SER A 7 -53.60 -26.95 10.93
C SER A 7 -52.70 -25.72 10.87
N ALA A 8 -51.89 -25.50 11.91
CA ALA A 8 -50.92 -24.40 11.94
C ALA A 8 -49.62 -24.84 11.24
N MET A 9 -49.33 -24.25 10.07
CA MET A 9 -48.02 -24.37 9.42
C MET A 9 -47.03 -23.45 10.13
N ALA A 10 -46.07 -24.04 10.84
CA ALA A 10 -44.93 -23.32 11.38
C ALA A 10 -43.95 -22.99 10.24
N VAL A 11 -43.84 -21.71 9.89
CA VAL A 11 -42.81 -21.22 8.97
C VAL A 11 -41.50 -21.12 9.74
N ALA A 12 -40.59 -22.07 9.51
CA ALA A 12 -39.22 -21.99 10.02
C ALA A 12 -38.46 -20.91 9.24
N PHE A 13 -38.20 -19.77 9.89
CA PHE A 13 -37.24 -18.79 9.38
C PHE A 13 -35.85 -19.41 9.44
N ALA A 14 -35.31 -19.81 8.28
CA ALA A 14 -33.90 -20.11 8.15
C ALA A 14 -33.12 -18.80 8.33
N SER A 15 -32.56 -18.59 9.52
CA SER A 15 -31.61 -17.51 9.76
C SER A 15 -30.36 -17.81 8.94
N SER A 16 -30.19 -17.09 7.82
CA SER A 16 -28.91 -17.02 7.13
C SER A 16 -27.91 -16.33 8.05
N PHE A 17 -27.20 -17.10 8.87
CA PHE A 17 -26.00 -16.61 9.50
C PHE A 17 -25.02 -16.30 8.37
N ALA A 18 -24.75 -15.02 8.13
CA ALA A 18 -23.58 -14.63 7.36
C ALA A 18 -22.38 -15.21 8.12
N THR A 19 -21.81 -16.29 7.58
CA THR A 19 -20.51 -16.77 8.03
C THR A 19 -19.55 -15.61 7.80
N ALA A 20 -19.12 -14.96 8.89
CA ALA A 20 -17.98 -14.08 8.83
C ALA A 20 -16.85 -14.90 8.19
N ALA A 21 -16.42 -14.49 7.00
CA ALA A 21 -15.23 -15.05 6.39
C ALA A 21 -14.11 -14.96 7.45
N PRO A 22 -13.31 -16.03 7.67
CA PRO A 22 -12.18 -15.94 8.56
C PRO A 22 -11.39 -14.69 8.19
N ALA A 23 -11.17 -13.80 9.15
CA ALA A 23 -10.59 -12.48 8.94
C ALA A 23 -9.37 -12.62 8.03
N TYR A 24 -9.54 -12.21 6.77
CA TYR A 24 -8.44 -12.16 5.82
C TYR A 24 -7.38 -11.30 6.50
N PRO A 25 -6.14 -11.78 6.71
CA PRO A 25 -5.11 -10.94 7.30
C PRO A 25 -5.06 -9.66 6.47
N ILE A 26 -5.26 -8.51 7.12
CA ILE A 26 -5.38 -7.22 6.44
C ILE A 26 -4.21 -6.97 5.47
N ASP A 27 -3.04 -7.54 5.78
CA ASP A 27 -1.85 -7.56 4.94
C ASP A 27 -2.04 -8.21 3.56
N CYS A 28 -2.79 -9.31 3.49
CA CYS A 28 -3.14 -9.92 2.22
C CYS A 28 -4.11 -9.05 1.42
N ALA A 29 -5.07 -8.43 2.09
CA ALA A 29 -5.98 -7.49 1.44
C ALA A 29 -5.21 -6.27 0.92
N ILE A 30 -4.29 -5.70 1.70
CA ILE A 30 -3.41 -4.60 1.26
C ILE A 30 -2.64 -5.02 0.02
N LEU A 31 -2.00 -6.19 0.03
CA LEU A 31 -1.18 -6.65 -1.09
C LEU A 31 -2.00 -6.83 -2.38
N LEU A 32 -3.13 -7.54 -2.32
CA LEU A 32 -3.99 -7.80 -3.47
C LEU A 32 -4.68 -6.53 -3.97
N CYS A 33 -5.19 -5.70 -3.06
CA CYS A 33 -5.84 -4.45 -3.42
C CYS A 33 -4.84 -3.47 -4.02
N LEU A 34 -3.62 -3.37 -3.48
CA LEU A 34 -2.54 -2.56 -4.06
C LEU A 34 -2.18 -3.05 -5.47
N ALA A 35 -2.03 -4.36 -5.66
CA ALA A 35 -1.75 -4.96 -6.96
C ALA A 35 -2.84 -4.57 -7.99
N GLY A 36 -4.09 -4.46 -7.57
CA GLY A 36 -5.21 -3.98 -8.40
C GLY A 36 -5.41 -2.46 -8.41
N GLY A 37 -4.57 -1.65 -7.77
CA GLY A 37 -4.77 -0.19 -7.74
C GLY A 37 -6.02 0.24 -6.93
N TRP A 38 -6.30 -0.46 -5.82
CA TRP A 38 -7.36 -0.16 -4.85
C TRP A 38 -8.77 -0.09 -5.45
N PRO A 39 -9.34 -1.23 -5.92
CA PRO A 39 -10.70 -1.24 -6.43
C PRO A 39 -11.71 -0.81 -5.35
N ALA A 40 -12.86 -0.30 -5.80
CA ALA A 40 -13.96 0.06 -4.93
C ALA A 40 -14.64 -1.20 -4.35
N SER A 41 -14.09 -1.69 -3.25
CA SER A 41 -14.67 -2.75 -2.42
C SER A 41 -14.51 -2.39 -0.94
N THR A 42 -15.37 -2.94 -0.08
CA THR A 42 -15.28 -2.76 1.38
C THR A 42 -13.92 -3.22 1.90
N GLU A 43 -13.45 -4.37 1.44
CA GLU A 43 -12.16 -4.94 1.84
C GLU A 43 -10.99 -4.05 1.41
N CYS A 44 -10.99 -3.55 0.16
CA CYS A 44 -9.91 -2.69 -0.32
C CYS A 44 -9.93 -1.29 0.28
N THR A 45 -11.10 -0.80 0.68
CA THR A 45 -11.22 0.46 1.42
C THR A 45 -10.63 0.32 2.82
N ALA A 46 -10.95 -0.77 3.53
CA ALA A 46 -10.37 -1.06 4.85
C ALA A 46 -8.85 -1.28 4.76
N ALA A 47 -8.40 -2.03 3.75
CA ALA A 47 -6.98 -2.25 3.50
C ALA A 47 -6.23 -0.95 3.17
N ARG A 48 -6.80 -0.04 2.36
CA ARG A 48 -6.19 1.26 2.06
C ARG A 48 -6.07 2.12 3.31
N ALA A 49 -7.09 2.09 4.18
CA ALA A 49 -7.05 2.80 5.45
C ALA A 49 -5.92 2.29 6.35
N GLU A 50 -5.73 0.97 6.46
CA GLU A 50 -4.64 0.40 7.26
C GLU A 50 -3.25 0.64 6.64
N PHE A 51 -3.15 0.61 5.30
CA PHE A 51 -1.94 1.00 4.58
C PHE A 51 -1.51 2.43 4.90
N VAL A 52 -2.46 3.38 4.86
CA VAL A 52 -2.21 4.78 5.23
C VAL A 52 -1.93 4.92 6.72
N ARG A 53 -2.67 4.23 7.59
CA ARG A 53 -2.47 4.27 9.06
C ARG A 53 -1.07 3.84 9.46
N ARG A 54 -0.49 2.83 8.80
CA ARG A 54 0.89 2.38 9.10
C ARG A 54 1.94 3.44 8.81
N ILE A 55 1.71 4.27 7.80
CA ILE A 55 2.63 5.34 7.47
C ILE A 55 2.31 6.65 8.22
N THR A 56 1.20 6.75 8.97
CA THR A 56 0.70 8.00 9.58
C THR A 56 0.30 7.90 11.05
N PRO A 57 0.60 8.94 11.87
CA PRO A 57 1.91 9.53 12.08
C PRO A 57 2.78 8.62 12.97
N TRP A 58 3.88 9.14 13.54
CA TRP A 58 4.90 8.35 14.24
C TRP A 58 4.34 7.36 15.28
N PRO A 59 4.86 6.11 15.32
CA PRO A 59 5.96 5.57 14.51
C PRO A 59 5.51 5.13 13.10
N ILE A 60 6.26 5.56 12.09
CA ILE A 60 6.03 5.16 10.70
C ILE A 60 6.51 3.71 10.54
N GLU A 61 5.58 2.82 10.24
CA GLU A 61 5.82 1.42 9.92
C GLU A 61 5.86 1.21 8.39
N PRO A 62 6.57 0.16 7.91
CA PRO A 62 6.46 -0.25 6.51
C PRO A 62 5.00 -0.54 6.15
N PRO A 63 4.47 0.02 5.04
CA PRO A 63 3.05 -0.07 4.72
C PRO A 63 2.57 -1.51 4.49
N LEU A 64 3.39 -2.33 3.84
CA LEU A 64 3.19 -3.77 3.63
C LEU A 64 4.02 -4.60 4.61
N GLN A 65 3.39 -5.59 5.24
CA GLN A 65 4.03 -6.58 6.10
C GLN A 65 3.76 -7.97 5.54
N MET A 66 4.37 -8.27 4.39
CA MET A 66 4.08 -9.45 3.58
C MET A 66 4.21 -10.80 4.30
N TRP A 67 5.07 -10.90 5.33
CA TRP A 67 5.22 -12.08 6.18
C TRP A 67 3.97 -12.40 7.03
N ARG A 68 3.03 -11.47 7.17
CA ARG A 68 1.72 -11.68 7.83
C ARG A 68 0.65 -12.19 6.88
N CYS A 69 1.00 -12.50 5.63
CA CYS A 69 0.07 -12.94 4.62
C CYS A 69 0.32 -14.42 4.20
N PRO A 70 -0.17 -15.41 4.97
CA PRO A 70 -0.06 -16.83 4.62
C PRO A 70 -1.16 -17.24 3.63
N LEU A 71 -0.92 -17.09 2.32
CA LEU A 71 -1.93 -17.45 1.31
C LEU A 71 -1.82 -18.91 0.86
N ARG A 72 -2.10 -19.83 1.78
CA ARG A 72 -2.47 -21.24 1.46
C ARG A 72 -3.40 -21.91 2.46
N ALA A 73 -3.66 -21.32 3.63
CA ALA A 73 -4.55 -21.92 4.64
C ALA A 73 -6.06 -21.87 4.26
N SER A 74 -6.44 -21.17 3.19
CA SER A 74 -7.85 -20.98 2.80
C SER A 74 -8.25 -21.66 1.48
N VAL A 75 -7.32 -22.37 0.82
CA VAL A 75 -7.62 -23.15 -0.40
C VAL A 75 -7.56 -24.65 -0.07
N GLU A 76 -8.28 -25.07 0.95
CA GLU A 76 -8.65 -26.48 1.10
C GLU A 76 -9.87 -26.74 0.21
N GLY A 77 -9.58 -27.09 -1.05
CA GLY A 77 -10.59 -27.50 -2.02
C GLY A 77 -10.09 -27.34 -3.43
N HIS A 78 -9.61 -28.44 -4.02
CA HIS A 78 -9.11 -28.66 -5.39
C HIS A 78 -7.59 -28.78 -5.50
N ALA A 79 -7.15 -30.00 -5.17
CA ALA A 79 -5.86 -30.56 -5.56
C ALA A 79 -5.80 -30.76 -7.08
N GLU A 80 -4.96 -30.00 -7.77
CA GLU A 80 -4.17 -30.49 -8.90
C GLU A 80 -2.97 -29.55 -9.11
N ALA A 81 -1.76 -30.10 -9.08
CA ALA A 81 -0.54 -29.32 -9.27
C ALA A 81 -0.47 -28.82 -10.74
N PRO A 82 -0.38 -27.50 -11.00
CA PRO A 82 -0.16 -27.02 -12.36
C PRO A 82 1.30 -27.25 -12.79
N PRO A 83 1.59 -27.27 -14.11
CA PRO A 83 2.93 -27.45 -14.64
C PRO A 83 3.90 -26.42 -14.06
N THR A 84 5.20 -26.77 -14.04
CA THR A 84 6.27 -25.95 -13.47
C THR A 84 6.14 -24.48 -13.89
N LEU A 85 6.33 -23.58 -12.92
CA LEU A 85 6.21 -22.12 -13.06
C LEU A 85 6.93 -21.56 -14.30
N LEU A 86 8.08 -22.15 -14.66
CA LEU A 86 8.83 -21.81 -15.87
C LEU A 86 8.06 -22.04 -17.18
N ASP A 87 7.26 -23.12 -17.27
CA ASP A 87 6.49 -23.47 -18.48
C ASP A 87 5.21 -22.62 -18.63
N ALA A 88 4.66 -22.12 -17.51
CA ALA A 88 3.55 -21.17 -17.50
C ALA A 88 4.04 -19.76 -17.86
N MET A 89 5.18 -19.33 -17.32
CA MET A 89 5.82 -18.04 -17.63
C MET A 89 6.23 -17.93 -19.10
N ALA A 90 6.65 -19.03 -19.74
CA ALA A 90 7.06 -19.05 -21.15
C ALA A 90 5.89 -18.85 -22.15
N ARG A 91 4.63 -18.96 -21.71
CA ARG A 91 3.44 -18.83 -22.57
C ARG A 91 2.68 -17.52 -22.38
N ILE A 92 3.03 -16.72 -21.38
CA ILE A 92 2.39 -15.45 -21.11
C ILE A 92 3.04 -14.40 -22.01
N ASP A 93 2.28 -13.94 -23.01
CA ASP A 93 2.59 -12.70 -23.71
C ASP A 93 2.53 -11.56 -22.66
N PRO A 94 3.62 -10.81 -22.41
CA PRO A 94 3.62 -9.70 -21.46
C PRO A 94 2.59 -8.61 -21.81
N ARG A 95 2.03 -8.61 -23.04
CA ARG A 95 0.94 -7.73 -23.46
C ARG A 95 -0.47 -8.23 -23.11
N ARG A 96 -0.61 -9.45 -22.56
CA ARG A 96 -1.89 -10.09 -22.17
C ARG A 96 -2.01 -10.37 -20.67
N ILE A 97 -1.19 -9.73 -19.83
CA ILE A 97 -1.40 -9.78 -18.39
C ILE A 97 -2.65 -8.94 -18.09
N THR A 98 -3.82 -9.59 -18.01
CA THR A 98 -5.03 -8.95 -17.50
C THR A 98 -4.89 -8.79 -16.00
N ARG A 99 -5.54 -7.77 -15.43
CA ARG A 99 -5.64 -7.54 -13.98
C ARG A 99 -5.92 -8.80 -13.19
N ASP A 100 -6.91 -9.57 -13.63
CA ASP A 100 -7.35 -10.79 -12.94
C ASP A 100 -6.28 -11.89 -12.98
N LEU A 101 -5.55 -12.00 -14.09
CA LEU A 101 -4.42 -12.93 -14.21
C LEU A 101 -3.24 -12.49 -13.35
N ALA A 102 -2.94 -11.19 -13.29
CA ALA A 102 -1.90 -10.67 -12.41
C ALA A 102 -2.24 -10.91 -10.93
N LEU A 103 -3.49 -10.68 -10.54
CA LEU A 103 -3.97 -10.97 -9.19
C LEU A 103 -3.90 -12.46 -8.87
N ASP A 104 -4.28 -13.34 -9.81
CA ASP A 104 -4.14 -14.79 -9.66
C ASP A 104 -2.66 -15.21 -9.53
N LEU A 105 -1.76 -14.60 -10.31
CA LEU A 105 -0.32 -14.85 -10.20
C LEU A 105 0.23 -14.40 -8.85
N VAL A 106 -0.10 -13.19 -8.39
CA VAL A 106 0.30 -12.69 -7.06
C VAL A 106 -0.22 -13.63 -5.99
N GLN A 107 -1.49 -14.04 -6.06
CA GLN A 107 -2.10 -14.99 -5.14
C GLN A 107 -1.36 -16.33 -5.09
N ARG A 108 -0.93 -16.86 -6.25
CA ARG A 108 -0.21 -18.14 -6.36
C ARG A 108 1.27 -18.06 -5.99
N SER A 109 1.88 -16.89 -6.14
CA SER A 109 3.30 -16.65 -5.91
C SER A 109 3.66 -16.31 -4.47
N ILE A 110 2.67 -16.12 -3.58
CA ILE A 110 2.92 -15.81 -2.17
C ILE A 110 3.26 -17.10 -1.43
N PRO A 111 4.51 -17.26 -0.93
CA PRO A 111 4.97 -18.50 -0.33
C PRO A 111 4.32 -18.77 1.03
N GLU A 112 4.33 -20.04 1.42
CA GLU A 112 3.76 -20.56 2.67
C GLU A 112 4.61 -20.21 3.91
N ARG A 113 5.78 -19.56 3.73
CA ARG A 113 6.76 -19.21 4.79
C ARG A 113 7.49 -17.88 4.54
N ALA A 114 8.13 -17.39 5.61
CA ALA A 114 8.66 -16.04 5.85
C ALA A 114 9.76 -15.48 4.91
N ASP A 115 10.21 -16.23 3.90
CA ASP A 115 11.25 -15.77 2.96
C ASP A 115 10.60 -15.47 1.61
N ILE A 116 9.95 -14.31 1.51
CA ILE A 116 9.32 -13.85 0.28
C ILE A 116 10.37 -13.21 -0.59
N ASP A 117 10.72 -13.89 -1.69
CA ASP A 117 11.62 -13.34 -2.70
C ASP A 117 10.90 -12.30 -3.56
N LEU A 118 11.04 -11.03 -3.17
CA LEU A 118 10.61 -9.87 -3.94
C LEU A 118 11.46 -9.68 -5.20
N SER A 119 12.50 -10.47 -5.48
CA SER A 119 13.31 -10.34 -6.69
C SER A 119 12.49 -10.55 -7.98
N THR A 120 11.42 -11.32 -7.91
CA THR A 120 10.62 -11.72 -9.08
C THR A 120 9.77 -10.57 -9.64
N PRO A 121 9.53 -10.53 -10.97
CA PRO A 121 8.71 -9.49 -11.60
C PRO A 121 7.27 -9.41 -11.06
N ALA A 122 6.75 -10.52 -10.50
CA ALA A 122 5.41 -10.55 -9.91
C ALA A 122 5.23 -9.53 -8.77
N PHE A 123 6.32 -9.11 -8.12
CA PHE A 123 6.30 -8.12 -7.04
C PHE A 123 6.92 -6.77 -7.41
N ASP A 124 7.05 -6.47 -8.70
CA ASP A 124 7.49 -5.14 -9.18
C ASP A 124 6.63 -4.02 -8.59
N PHE A 125 5.33 -4.25 -8.45
CA PHE A 125 4.40 -3.30 -7.84
C PHE A 125 4.76 -3.00 -6.36
N VAL A 126 5.22 -3.99 -5.58
CA VAL A 126 5.69 -3.78 -4.20
C VAL A 126 6.99 -2.98 -4.17
N ARG A 127 7.94 -3.34 -5.04
CA ARG A 127 9.24 -2.65 -5.15
C ARG A 127 9.11 -1.23 -5.73
N SER A 128 8.00 -0.93 -6.38
CA SER A 128 7.69 0.43 -6.86
C SER A 128 7.30 1.38 -5.72
N ILE A 129 6.95 0.86 -4.53
CA ILE A 129 6.50 1.68 -3.41
C ILE A 129 7.62 2.60 -2.95
N ARG A 130 7.31 3.90 -2.83
CA ARG A 130 8.17 4.89 -2.19
C ARG A 130 7.38 5.60 -1.10
N VAL A 131 7.90 5.60 0.12
CA VAL A 131 7.31 6.32 1.25
C VAL A 131 8.19 7.51 1.57
N TYR A 132 7.66 8.72 1.52
CA TYR A 132 8.31 9.96 1.89
C TYR A 132 7.92 10.31 3.32
N ASP A 133 8.88 10.53 4.21
CA ASP A 133 8.66 11.21 5.50
C ASP A 133 9.39 12.55 5.48
N ILE A 134 8.60 13.62 5.56
CA ILE A 134 9.05 15.00 5.36
C ILE A 134 8.70 15.81 6.61
N ASP A 135 9.73 16.34 7.26
CA ASP A 135 9.63 17.30 8.35
C ASP A 135 10.58 18.47 8.01
N TRP A 136 10.03 19.43 7.27
CA TRP A 136 10.74 20.57 6.71
C TRP A 136 10.19 21.88 7.28
N HIS A 137 11.07 22.71 7.81
CA HIS A 137 10.76 24.05 8.29
C HIS A 137 12.02 24.90 8.24
N VAL A 138 12.14 25.65 7.13
CA VAL A 138 13.24 26.56 6.84
C VAL A 138 12.66 27.90 6.42
N TRP A 139 13.16 29.01 6.97
CA TRP A 139 12.70 30.35 6.63
C TRP A 139 13.85 31.35 6.57
N ASP A 140 13.66 32.37 5.75
CA ASP A 140 14.53 33.53 5.69
C ASP A 140 14.19 34.47 6.85
N HIS A 141 15.20 34.83 7.66
CA HIS A 141 15.02 35.69 8.82
C HIS A 141 15.84 36.98 8.67
N GLU A 142 15.12 38.09 8.60
CA GLU A 142 15.66 39.44 8.66
C GLU A 142 15.82 39.89 10.13
N ASN A 143 17.00 40.39 10.48
CA ASN A 143 17.27 40.97 11.79
C ASN A 143 16.89 42.47 11.83
N ALA A 144 17.05 43.12 12.99
CA ALA A 144 16.75 44.55 13.14
C ALA A 144 17.66 45.49 12.32
N ALA A 145 18.79 45.00 11.82
CA ALA A 145 19.72 45.74 10.96
C ALA A 145 19.41 45.55 9.46
N GLY A 146 18.43 44.71 9.10
CA GLY A 146 18.10 44.37 7.72
C GLY A 146 18.93 43.23 7.13
N ASP A 147 19.78 42.55 7.93
CA ASP A 147 20.54 41.41 7.44
C ASP A 147 19.67 40.16 7.40
N HIS A 148 19.74 39.43 6.29
CA HIS A 148 19.03 38.18 6.09
C HIS A 148 19.89 36.97 6.48
N SER A 149 19.29 36.04 7.21
CA SER A 149 19.93 34.79 7.62
C SER A 149 18.97 33.62 7.46
N CYS A 150 19.48 32.49 6.95
CA CYS A 150 18.64 31.30 6.83
C CYS A 150 18.49 30.60 8.17
N ARG A 151 17.25 30.38 8.60
CA ARG A 151 16.93 29.67 9.83
C ARG A 151 16.35 28.32 9.50
N VAL A 152 16.97 27.29 10.05
CA VAL A 152 16.56 25.90 9.92
C VAL A 152 16.00 25.44 11.26
N ARG A 153 14.74 25.03 11.28
CA ARG A 153 14.13 24.38 12.46
C ARG A 153 14.00 22.88 12.26
N ARG A 154 13.67 22.44 11.04
CA ARG A 154 13.57 21.03 10.64
C ARG A 154 14.02 20.88 9.19
N GLU A 155 14.83 19.87 8.91
CA GLU A 155 15.36 19.58 7.58
C GLU A 155 15.43 18.07 7.32
N ARG A 156 14.39 17.33 7.70
CA ARG A 156 14.33 15.89 7.47
C ARG A 156 13.53 15.59 6.22
N VAL A 157 14.18 14.95 5.26
CA VAL A 157 13.53 14.21 4.19
C VAL A 157 14.16 12.82 4.16
N ARG A 158 13.32 11.78 4.24
CA ARG A 158 13.75 10.40 4.04
C ARG A 158 12.77 9.66 3.16
N ILE A 159 13.31 8.75 2.36
CA ILE A 159 12.55 7.94 1.42
C ILE A 159 12.73 6.48 1.82
N GLY A 160 11.61 5.80 2.07
CA GLY A 160 11.52 4.40 2.40
C GLY A 160 11.18 3.57 1.17
N SER A 161 11.80 2.40 1.05
CA SER A 161 11.58 1.46 -0.06
C SER A 161 11.76 0.01 0.38
N TYR A 162 11.11 -0.90 -0.33
CA TYR A 162 11.33 -2.34 -0.21
C TYR A 162 12.50 -2.80 -1.06
N GLY A 163 13.37 -3.63 -0.48
CA GLY A 163 14.42 -4.35 -1.18
C GLY A 163 13.96 -5.72 -1.69
N PRO A 164 14.85 -6.48 -2.35
CA PRO A 164 14.50 -7.75 -2.99
C PRO A 164 14.12 -8.88 -2.03
N GLN A 165 14.39 -8.77 -0.73
CA GLN A 165 14.07 -9.79 0.28
C GLN A 165 12.92 -9.37 1.20
N GLY A 166 12.15 -8.34 0.82
CA GLY A 166 11.06 -7.84 1.66
C GLY A 166 11.51 -6.88 2.77
N GLU A 167 12.80 -6.58 2.86
CA GLU A 167 13.33 -5.62 3.82
C GLU A 167 12.88 -4.21 3.45
N PHE A 168 12.43 -3.45 4.46
CA PHE A 168 12.10 -2.04 4.28
C PHE A 168 13.18 -1.19 4.93
N ALA A 169 13.75 -0.27 4.17
CA ALA A 169 14.81 0.60 4.63
C ALA A 169 14.55 2.06 4.28
N TRP A 170 14.99 2.94 5.17
CA TRP A 170 14.99 4.38 4.95
C TRP A 170 16.35 4.83 4.41
N ARG A 171 16.34 5.69 3.40
CA ARG A 171 17.50 6.52 3.06
C ARG A 171 17.21 7.99 3.32
N ALA A 172 18.26 8.74 3.67
CA ALA A 172 18.19 10.18 3.60
C ALA A 172 17.99 10.63 2.15
N ALA A 173 17.27 11.73 1.96
CA ALA A 173 17.02 12.32 0.65
C ALA A 173 17.10 13.84 0.75
N GLY A 174 17.35 14.50 -0.38
CA GLY A 174 17.33 15.96 -0.45
C GLY A 174 15.91 16.51 -0.54
N VAL A 175 15.71 17.77 -0.14
CA VAL A 175 14.43 18.47 -0.29
C VAL A 175 13.97 18.51 -1.75
N THR A 176 14.92 18.62 -2.68
CA THR A 176 14.65 18.66 -4.12
C THR A 176 14.04 17.37 -4.65
N GLU A 177 14.36 16.21 -4.05
CA GLU A 177 13.75 14.93 -4.43
C GLU A 177 12.28 14.87 -4.05
N ALA A 178 11.90 15.49 -2.92
CA ALA A 178 10.51 15.60 -2.50
C ALA A 178 9.74 16.65 -3.32
N THR A 179 10.34 17.83 -3.55
CA THR A 179 9.68 18.90 -4.34
C THR A 179 9.61 18.57 -5.83
N ALA A 180 10.46 17.69 -6.34
CA ALA A 180 10.33 17.17 -7.71
C ALA A 180 9.05 16.34 -7.91
N GLN A 181 8.47 15.81 -6.82
CA GLN A 181 7.21 15.10 -6.84
C GLN A 181 6.05 16.09 -6.67
N THR A 182 5.56 16.65 -7.77
CA THR A 182 4.48 17.65 -7.74
C THR A 182 3.19 17.15 -7.07
N TRP A 183 2.94 15.85 -7.11
CA TRP A 183 1.79 15.20 -6.46
C TRP A 183 1.86 15.22 -4.92
N ILE A 184 3.03 15.47 -4.33
CA ILE A 184 3.17 15.65 -2.86
C ILE A 184 2.57 17.00 -2.42
N GLY A 185 2.53 18.00 -3.30
CA GLY A 185 2.12 19.35 -2.94
C GLY A 185 3.09 20.06 -1.99
N PHE A 186 4.37 19.67 -2.02
CA PHE A 186 5.43 20.33 -1.27
C PHE A 186 6.30 21.18 -2.20
N ASP A 187 6.24 22.50 -2.02
CA ASP A 187 7.05 23.46 -2.75
C ASP A 187 7.98 24.24 -1.81
N THR A 188 9.13 24.66 -2.34
CA THR A 188 10.06 25.58 -1.66
C THR A 188 10.35 26.79 -2.53
N ARG A 189 10.84 27.86 -1.90
CA ARG A 189 11.20 29.12 -2.55
C ARG A 189 12.69 29.38 -2.37
N ALA A 190 13.32 29.88 -3.41
CA ALA A 190 14.67 30.42 -3.32
C ALA A 190 14.61 31.89 -2.88
N ARG A 191 15.40 32.21 -1.88
CA ARG A 191 15.74 33.55 -1.38
C ARG A 191 17.26 33.70 -1.44
N GLU A 192 17.72 34.94 -1.29
CA GLU A 192 19.16 35.23 -1.25
C GLU A 192 19.86 34.49 -0.10
N SER A 193 19.26 34.46 1.09
CA SER A 193 19.87 33.75 2.23
C SER A 193 19.46 32.28 2.33
N CYS A 194 18.33 31.87 1.75
CA CYS A 194 17.80 30.48 1.80
C CYS A 194 17.49 29.92 0.42
N SER A 195 18.15 28.84 0.00
CA SER A 195 17.84 28.18 -1.28
C SER A 195 16.50 27.44 -1.30
N HIS A 196 16.01 27.00 -0.13
CA HIS A 196 14.83 26.16 0.03
C HIS A 196 13.95 26.59 1.21
N GLU A 197 13.54 27.87 1.23
CA GLU A 197 12.55 28.37 2.18
C GLU A 197 11.21 27.66 1.99
N GLY A 198 10.62 27.15 3.07
CA GLY A 198 9.34 26.46 3.02
C GLY A 198 9.01 25.71 4.30
N ARG A 199 7.78 25.23 4.38
CA ARG A 199 7.32 24.40 5.48
C ARG A 199 6.46 23.26 4.95
N PHE A 200 6.78 22.05 5.37
CA PHE A 200 5.98 20.87 5.11
C PHE A 200 6.19 19.86 6.24
N ARG A 201 5.08 19.32 6.75
CA ARG A 201 5.08 18.22 7.71
C ARG A 201 4.08 17.20 7.18
N GLY A 202 4.57 16.06 6.74
CA GLY A 202 3.72 15.08 6.11
C GLY A 202 4.43 13.77 5.85
N VAL A 203 3.61 12.79 5.53
CA VAL A 203 4.07 11.59 4.84
C VAL A 203 3.37 11.52 3.49
N ALA A 204 4.07 11.00 2.51
CA ALA A 204 3.51 10.72 1.20
C ALA A 204 3.92 9.32 0.79
N VAL A 205 3.09 8.64 0.01
CA VAL A 205 3.43 7.33 -0.53
C VAL A 205 2.95 7.25 -1.97
N GLU A 206 3.77 6.66 -2.82
CA GLU A 206 3.40 6.32 -4.19
C GLU A 206 3.66 4.85 -4.46
N TRP A 207 2.99 4.33 -5.47
CA TRP A 207 3.16 2.98 -5.99
C TRP A 207 2.74 2.94 -7.47
N ARG A 208 3.08 1.84 -8.12
CA ARG A 208 2.52 1.41 -9.40
C ARG A 208 1.81 0.09 -9.20
N ASP A 209 0.60 -0.04 -9.71
CA ASP A 209 -0.13 -1.31 -9.71
C ASP A 209 0.44 -2.27 -10.77
N VAL A 210 -0.11 -3.49 -10.88
CA VAL A 210 0.37 -4.49 -11.87
C VAL A 210 0.16 -4.07 -13.33
N GLU A 211 -0.73 -3.11 -13.58
CA GLU A 211 -0.98 -2.52 -14.90
C GLU A 211 -0.04 -1.31 -15.15
N GLY A 212 0.82 -0.98 -14.18
CA GLY A 212 1.76 0.14 -14.22
C GLY A 212 1.16 1.51 -13.92
N ARG A 213 -0.12 1.57 -13.50
CA ARG A 213 -0.79 2.83 -13.16
C ARG A 213 -0.23 3.38 -11.86
N HIS A 214 0.09 4.67 -11.88
CA HIS A 214 0.56 5.40 -10.70
C HIS A 214 -0.60 5.67 -9.74
N GLY A 215 -0.36 5.40 -8.46
CA GLY A 215 -1.24 5.79 -7.36
C GLY A 215 -0.42 6.45 -6.26
N PHE A 216 -1.05 7.35 -5.51
CA PHE A 216 -0.41 8.04 -4.40
C PHE A 216 -1.38 8.38 -3.27
N GLU A 217 -0.81 8.66 -2.10
CA GLU A 217 -1.49 9.23 -0.93
C GLU A 217 -0.58 10.27 -0.27
N VAL A 218 -1.19 11.34 0.26
CA VAL A 218 -0.49 12.39 1.00
C VAL A 218 -1.26 12.70 2.27
N VAL A 219 -0.56 12.66 3.41
CA VAL A 219 -1.13 13.00 4.71
C VAL A 219 -0.24 14.02 5.40
N THR A 220 -0.77 15.23 5.57
CA THR A 220 -0.10 16.36 6.22
C THR A 220 -0.55 16.52 7.68
N TYR A 221 0.31 17.12 8.51
CA TYR A 221 0.10 17.27 9.96
C TYR A 221 0.72 18.53 10.56
#